data_AF-X0UL01-F1
#
_entry.id   AF-X0UL01-F1
#
_cell.length_a   1.000
_cell.length_b   1.000
_cell.length_c   1.000
_cell.angle_alpha   90.00
_cell.angle_beta   90.00
_cell.angle_gamma   90.00
#
_symmetry.space_group_name_H-M   'P 1'
#
loop_
_entity.id
_entity.type
_entity.pdbx_description
1 polymer ?
#
loop_
_entity_poly.entity_id
_entity_poly.type
_entity_poly.pdbx_seq_one_letter_code
_entity_poly.pdbx_strand_id
1 'polypeptide(L)'
;ALVDIAITLINGYLFCDQASTKVNMEVSTASSNEDDSRISMKKRKAAIARRYITRNAPKVAALTELIRTGDKSTFTDYGILIGPVAKE
;
A
#
# COMPACT_ATOMS: atom_id res chain seq x y z
N ALA A 1 -10.82 6.16 -2.45
CA ALA A 1 -9.91 6.92 -1.56
C ALA A 1 -9.79 6.28 -0.17
N LEU A 2 -10.84 6.28 0.66
CA LEU A 2 -10.76 5.73 2.03
C LEU A 2 -10.37 4.24 2.05
N VAL A 3 -11.03 3.43 1.20
CA VAL A 3 -10.74 2.00 1.05
C VAL A 3 -9.30 1.76 0.60
N ASP A 4 -8.79 2.58 -0.33
CA ASP A 4 -7.41 2.46 -0.83
C ASP A 4 -6.37 2.73 0.26
N ILE A 5 -6.64 3.72 1.12
CA ILE A 5 -5.80 4.02 2.28
C ILE A 5 -5.82 2.84 3.25
N ALA A 6 -6.99 2.30 3.56
CA ALA A 6 -7.14 1.17 4.48
C ALA A 6 -6.36 -0.06 4.00
N ILE A 7 -6.49 -0.43 2.72
CA ILE A 7 -5.75 -1.55 2.11
C ILE A 7 -4.23 -1.31 2.24
N THR A 8 -3.78 -0.09 1.99
CA THR A 8 -2.36 0.26 2.07
C THR A 8 -1.82 0.13 3.50
N LEU A 9 -2.59 0.58 4.50
CA LEU A 9 -2.21 0.49 5.90
C LEU A 9 -2.19 -0.96 6.40
N ILE A 10 -3.21 -1.76 6.08
CA ILE A 10 -3.28 -3.18 6.45
C ILE A 10 -2.10 -3.95 5.84
N ASN A 11 -1.82 -3.75 4.56
CA ASN A 11 -0.67 -4.41 3.91
C ASN A 11 0.66 -3.98 4.54
N GLY A 12 0.83 -2.69 4.84
CA GLY A 12 2.00 -2.18 5.54
C GLY A 12 2.19 -2.86 6.91
N TYR A 13 1.12 -2.97 7.69
CA TYR A 13 1.13 -3.67 8.98
C TYR A 13 1.53 -5.15 8.82
N LEU A 14 0.93 -5.88 7.88
CA LEU A 14 1.27 -7.29 7.62
C LEU A 14 2.73 -7.47 7.18
N PHE A 15 3.29 -6.53 6.41
CA PHE A 15 4.72 -6.58 6.07
C PHE A 15 5.63 -6.32 7.27
N CYS A 16 5.25 -5.44 8.19
CA CYS A 16 5.98 -5.21 9.44
C CYS A 16 5.97 -6.46 10.35
N ASP A 17 4.84 -7.16 10.41
CA ASP A 17 4.73 -8.43 11.14
C ASP A 17 5.66 -9.51 10.52
N GLN A 18 5.63 -9.66 9.20
CA GLN A 18 6.55 -10.56 8.50
C GLN A 18 8.03 -10.20 8.67
N ALA A 19 8.36 -8.90 8.79
CA ALA A 19 9.71 -8.44 9.08
C ALA A 19 10.15 -8.78 10.53
N SER A 20 9.19 -8.99 11.42
CA SER A 20 9.39 -9.39 12.81
C SER A 20 9.39 -10.92 12.99
N THR A 21 9.48 -11.67 11.89
CA THR A 21 9.51 -13.13 11.90
C THR A 21 10.59 -13.68 12.84
N LYS A 22 10.22 -14.72 13.59
CA LYS A 22 11.10 -15.49 14.47
C LYS A 22 11.81 -16.64 13.74
N VAL A 23 11.46 -16.87 12.47
CA VAL A 23 12.03 -17.95 11.67
C VAL A 23 13.48 -17.60 11.31
N ASN A 24 14.42 -18.42 11.78
CA ASN A 24 15.82 -18.32 11.39
C ASN A 24 16.03 -19.10 10.09
N MET A 25 15.99 -18.39 8.96
CA MET A 25 16.15 -18.95 7.62
C MET A 25 16.97 -17.99 6.77
N GLU A 26 17.85 -18.54 5.95
CA GLU A 26 18.60 -17.79 4.94
C GLU A 26 18.00 -18.00 3.55
N VAL A 27 18.05 -16.96 2.73
CA VAL A 27 17.56 -17.00 1.34
C VAL A 27 18.61 -16.46 0.41
N SER A 28 18.75 -17.15 -0.72
CA SER A 28 19.56 -16.70 -1.83
C SER A 28 19.07 -15.36 -2.37
N THR A 29 20.03 -14.49 -2.64
CA THR A 29 19.88 -13.24 -3.37
C THR A 29 20.22 -13.48 -4.84
N ALA A 30 19.74 -12.62 -5.72
CA ALA A 30 19.97 -12.74 -7.16
C ALA A 30 21.37 -12.28 -7.59
N SER A 31 22.37 -12.27 -6.69
CA SER A 31 23.72 -11.79 -7.01
C SER A 31 24.48 -12.82 -7.85
N SER A 32 25.16 -12.35 -8.89
CA SER A 32 25.93 -13.11 -9.87
C SER A 32 27.27 -13.70 -9.35
N ASN A 33 27.60 -13.49 -8.08
CA ASN A 33 28.82 -14.01 -7.46
C ASN A 33 28.42 -15.04 -6.37
N GLU A 34 28.92 -16.26 -6.53
CA GLU A 34 28.38 -17.47 -5.88
C GLU A 34 28.69 -17.59 -4.37
N ASP A 35 29.68 -16.88 -3.85
CA ASP A 35 30.21 -17.16 -2.49
C ASP A 35 29.57 -16.40 -1.32
N ASP A 36 28.79 -15.32 -1.54
CA ASP A 36 28.20 -14.53 -0.43
C ASP A 36 26.72 -14.15 -0.66
N SER A 37 26.02 -14.95 -1.47
CA SER A 37 24.69 -14.59 -1.99
C SER A 37 23.53 -14.81 -1.01
N ARG A 38 23.75 -15.07 0.28
CA ARG A 38 22.66 -15.44 1.21
C ARG A 38 22.39 -14.34 2.23
N ILE A 39 21.12 -13.97 2.39
CA ILE A 39 20.68 -13.03 3.43
C ILE A 39 19.66 -13.68 4.34
N SER A 40 19.62 -13.25 5.59
CA SER A 40 18.56 -13.69 6.50
C SER A 40 17.19 -13.26 5.97
N MET A 41 16.19 -14.14 6.14
CA MET A 41 14.80 -13.87 5.83
C MET A 41 14.31 -12.59 6.49
N LYS A 42 14.73 -12.38 7.74
CA LYS A 42 14.44 -11.18 8.52
C LYS A 42 14.93 -9.92 7.81
N LYS A 43 16.19 -9.90 7.34
CA LYS A 43 16.75 -8.76 6.60
C LYS A 43 16.01 -8.54 5.28
N ARG A 44 15.69 -9.61 4.54
CA ARG A 44 14.92 -9.55 3.29
C ARG A 44 13.54 -8.94 3.50
N LYS A 45 12.79 -9.45 4.47
CA LYS A 45 11.41 -8.99 4.77
C LYS A 45 11.40 -7.56 5.30
N ALA A 46 12.36 -7.18 6.14
CA ALA A 46 12.51 -5.80 6.60
C ALA A 46 12.79 -4.82 5.45
N ALA A 47 13.63 -5.20 4.48
CA ALA A 47 13.89 -4.39 3.30
C ALA A 47 12.63 -4.18 2.44
N ILE A 48 11.84 -5.25 2.25
CA ILE A 48 10.56 -5.18 1.51
C ILE A 48 9.55 -4.30 2.24
N ALA A 49 9.38 -4.49 3.55
CA ALA A 49 8.46 -3.70 4.37
C ALA A 49 8.82 -2.20 4.30
N ARG A 50 10.09 -1.87 4.50
CA ARG A 50 10.59 -0.50 4.40
C ARG A 50 10.32 0.10 3.02
N ARG A 51 10.65 -0.62 1.94
CA ARG A 51 10.39 -0.15 0.57
C ARG A 51 8.90 0.09 0.32
N TYR A 52 8.03 -0.81 0.79
CA TYR A 52 6.58 -0.67 0.63
C TYR A 52 6.06 0.59 1.33
N ILE A 53 6.47 0.81 2.58
CA ILE A 53 6.06 1.99 3.37
C ILE A 53 6.54 3.27 2.71
N THR A 54 7.83 3.36 2.37
CA THR A 54 8.40 4.56 1.75
C THR A 54 7.73 4.89 0.41
N ARG A 55 7.40 3.89 -0.41
CA ARG A 55 6.75 4.12 -1.71
C ARG A 55 5.30 4.56 -1.57
N ASN A 56 4.57 4.04 -0.60
CA ASN A 56 3.13 4.28 -0.47
C ASN A 56 2.78 5.45 0.47
N ALA A 57 3.68 5.88 1.35
CA ALA A 57 3.43 7.00 2.25
C ALA A 57 2.97 8.30 1.54
N PRO A 58 3.57 8.72 0.40
CA PRO A 58 3.10 9.90 -0.33
C PRO A 58 1.67 9.72 -0.89
N LYS A 59 1.33 8.52 -1.36
CA LYS A 59 -0.01 8.21 -1.87
C LYS A 59 -1.05 8.31 -0.76
N VAL A 60 -0.75 7.76 0.43
CA VAL A 60 -1.63 7.86 1.60
C VAL A 60 -1.84 9.30 2.01
N ALA A 61 -0.79 10.11 2.04
CA ALA A 61 -0.89 11.54 2.36
C ALA A 61 -1.80 12.29 1.36
N ALA A 62 -1.60 12.08 0.06
CA ALA A 62 -2.41 12.70 -0.98
C ALA A 62 -3.89 12.30 -0.92
N LEU A 63 -4.18 11.01 -0.71
CA LEU A 63 -5.56 10.52 -0.56
C LEU A 63 -6.22 11.02 0.73
N THR A 64 -5.45 11.18 1.80
CA THR A 64 -5.94 11.75 3.06
C THR A 64 -6.36 13.20 2.84
N GLU A 65 -5.54 13.98 2.14
CA GLU A 65 -5.88 15.37 1.82
C GLU A 65 -7.15 15.44 0.96
N LEU A 66 -7.26 14.60 -0.08
CA LEU A 66 -8.46 14.53 -0.91
C LEU A 66 -9.73 14.29 -0.08
N ILE A 67 -9.70 13.35 0.86
CA ILE A 67 -10.86 13.09 1.74
C ILE A 67 -11.17 14.31 2.63
N ARG A 68 -10.12 14.95 3.17
CA ARG A 68 -10.28 16.14 4.04
C ARG A 68 -10.85 17.35 3.31
N THR A 69 -10.66 17.44 2.00
CA THR A 69 -11.28 18.52 1.20
C THR A 69 -12.81 18.42 1.12
N GLY A 70 -13.39 17.28 1.54
CA GLY A 70 -14.82 17.03 1.50
C GLY A 70 -15.36 16.84 0.08
N ASP A 71 -16.67 16.61 -0.03
CA ASP A 71 -17.34 16.67 -1.31
C ASP A 71 -17.52 18.15 -1.70
N LYS A 72 -16.85 18.56 -2.78
CA LYS A 72 -16.98 19.90 -3.38
C LYS A 72 -17.91 19.89 -4.59
N SER A 73 -18.51 18.74 -4.92
CA SER A 73 -19.48 18.64 -5.98
C SER A 73 -20.64 19.56 -5.64
N THR A 74 -20.98 20.44 -6.57
CA THR A 74 -22.14 21.31 -6.38
C THR A 74 -23.40 20.47 -6.51
N PHE A 75 -24.45 20.76 -5.72
CA PHE A 75 -25.74 20.07 -5.82
C PHE A 75 -26.36 20.12 -7.23
N THR A 76 -25.88 21.03 -8.08
CA THR A 76 -26.19 21.12 -9.51
C THR A 76 -25.86 19.86 -10.31
N ASP A 77 -24.82 19.09 -9.92
CA ASP A 77 -24.41 17.87 -10.64
C ASP A 77 -25.11 16.60 -10.10
N TYR A 78 -25.80 16.71 -8.97
CA TYR A 78 -26.51 15.60 -8.31
C TYR A 78 -27.63 15.03 -9.21
N GLY A 79 -28.36 15.89 -9.93
CA GLY A 79 -29.40 15.47 -10.86
C GLY A 79 -28.87 14.71 -12.09
N ILE A 80 -27.62 14.95 -12.49
CA ILE A 80 -26.98 14.30 -13.65
C ILE A 80 -26.45 12.92 -13.28
N LEU A 81 -25.85 12.79 -12.09
CA LEU A 81 -25.23 11.55 -11.60
C LEU A 81 -26.25 10.48 -11.16
N ILE A 82 -27.47 10.88 -10.83
CA ILE A 82 -28.47 10.04 -10.15
C ILE A 82 -29.85 10.16 -10.79
N GLY A 83 -29.92 10.88 -11.92
CA GLY A 83 -31.12 10.96 -12.74
C GLY A 83 -31.55 9.54 -13.16
N PRO A 84 -32.86 9.31 -13.30
CA PRO A 84 -33.37 8.00 -13.68
C PRO A 84 -32.70 7.55 -14.98
N VAL A 85 -32.04 6.39 -14.94
CA VAL A 85 -31.53 5.71 -16.14
C VAL A 85 -32.71 5.59 -17.10
N ALA A 86 -32.57 6.16 -18.29
CA ALA A 86 -33.60 6.09 -19.32
C ALA A 86 -33.97 4.61 -19.54
N LYS A 87 -35.24 4.26 -19.31
CA LYS A 87 -35.76 2.94 -19.64
C LYS A 87 -35.83 2.86 -21.17
N GLU A 88 -35.18 1.85 -21.74
CA GLU A 88 -35.41 1.40 -23.12
C GLU A 88 -36.87 1.01 -23.36
#